data_AF-A0A1M7AGR6-F1
#
_entry.id   AF-A0A1M7AGR6-F1
#
_cell.length_a   1.000
_cell.length_b   1.000
_cell.length_c   1.000
_cell.angle_alpha   90.00
_cell.angle_beta   90.00
_cell.angle_gamma   90.00
#
_symmetry.space_group_name_H-M   'P 1'
#
loop_
_entity.id
_entity.type
_entity.pdbx_description
1 polymer ?
#
loop_
_entity_poly.entity_id
_entity_poly.type
_entity_poly.pdbx_seq_one_letter_code
_entity_poly.pdbx_strand_id
1 'polypeptide(L)'
;MKPPFVLTDDTISHSTVEALQDLLNDAKMGKLIGIAFAAMYKKPRRSYVTNTAGELHRNATFAVGMLLVLVAKLLRQIISKSPIND
;
A
#
# COMPACT_ATOMS: atom_id res chain seq x y z
N MET A 1 15.61 -6.46 -36.10
CA MET A 1 14.39 -7.00 -35.46
C MET A 1 14.27 -6.36 -34.08
N LYS A 2 13.13 -5.79 -33.70
CA LYS A 2 12.88 -5.38 -32.30
C LYS A 2 12.69 -6.64 -31.45
N PRO A 3 13.25 -6.73 -30.24
CA PRO A 3 13.07 -7.91 -29.38
C PRO A 3 11.57 -8.10 -29.07
N PRO A 4 11.07 -9.35 -29.07
CA PRO A 4 9.63 -9.64 -29.01
C PRO A 4 8.96 -9.24 -27.69
N PHE A 5 9.75 -8.97 -26.64
CA PHE A 5 9.25 -8.46 -25.37
C PHE A 5 10.23 -7.40 -24.84
N VAL A 6 9.76 -6.18 -24.67
CA VAL A 6 10.44 -5.15 -23.88
C VAL A 6 9.73 -5.15 -22.52
N LEU A 7 10.45 -5.47 -21.45
CA LEU A 7 9.94 -5.30 -20.09
C LEU A 7 9.60 -3.82 -19.94
N THR A 8 8.31 -3.50 -19.82
CA THR A 8 7.84 -2.15 -19.55
C THR A 8 8.54 -1.61 -18.31
N ASP A 9 8.97 -0.36 -18.36
CA ASP A 9 9.64 0.25 -17.22
C ASP A 9 8.77 0.14 -15.97
N ASP A 10 9.38 -0.38 -14.92
CA ASP A 10 8.83 -0.46 -13.58
C ASP A 10 8.68 1.00 -13.07
N THR A 11 7.66 1.73 -13.53
CA THR A 11 7.33 3.11 -13.16
C THR A 11 6.45 3.12 -11.92
N ILE A 12 6.72 4.04 -10.98
CA ILE A 12 5.79 4.28 -9.86
C ILE A 12 4.52 4.88 -10.46
N SER A 13 3.35 4.39 -10.04
CA SER A 13 2.08 5.01 -10.44
C SER A 13 2.04 6.42 -9.88
N HIS A 14 1.63 7.40 -10.69
CA HIS A 14 1.44 8.78 -10.25
C HIS A 14 0.58 8.87 -8.98
N SER A 15 -0.48 8.05 -8.92
CA SER A 15 -1.36 7.91 -7.76
C SER A 15 -0.65 7.54 -6.46
N THR A 16 0.46 6.81 -6.51
CA THR A 16 1.25 6.45 -5.32
C THR A 16 1.98 7.66 -4.77
N VAL A 17 2.48 8.55 -5.64
CA VAL A 17 3.16 9.78 -5.21
C VAL A 17 2.16 10.74 -4.58
N GLU A 18 1.00 10.94 -5.23
CA GLU A 18 -0.07 11.78 -4.70
C GLU A 18 -0.55 11.30 -3.33
N ALA A 19 -0.82 10.00 -3.17
CA ALA A 19 -1.23 9.42 -1.89
C ALA A 19 -0.20 9.66 -0.77
N LEU A 20 1.10 9.55 -1.08
CA LEU A 20 2.16 9.85 -0.11
C LEU A 20 2.22 11.35 0.23
N GLN A 21 1.98 12.22 -0.75
CA GLN A 21 1.97 13.66 -0.55
C GLN A 21 0.79 14.09 0.33
N ASP A 22 -0.39 13.50 0.14
CA ASP A 22 -1.57 13.75 0.97
C ASP A 22 -1.35 13.31 2.41
N LEU A 23 -0.81 12.10 2.62
CA LEU A 23 -0.45 11.63 3.96
C LEU A 23 0.57 12.54 4.65
N LEU A 24 1.56 13.04 3.91
CA LEU A 24 2.52 13.99 4.44
C LEU A 24 1.86 15.33 4.81
N ASN A 25 0.93 15.82 4.00
CA ASN A 25 0.20 17.04 4.27
C ASN A 25 -0.68 16.90 5.52
N ASP A 26 -1.40 15.79 5.66
CA ASP A 26 -2.20 15.50 6.86
C ASP A 26 -1.34 15.38 8.12
N ALA A 27 -0.14 14.78 8.01
CA ALA A 27 0.82 14.73 9.11
C ALA A 27 1.31 16.14 9.52
N LYS A 28 1.67 16.98 8.54
CA LYS A 28 2.08 18.37 8.79
C LYS A 28 0.98 19.21 9.44
N MET A 29 -0.28 18.92 9.13
CA MET A 29 -1.44 19.56 9.75
C MET A 29 -1.81 19.00 11.13
N GLY A 30 -1.10 17.97 11.62
CA GLY A 30 -1.40 17.31 12.89
C GLY A 30 -2.65 16.42 12.86
N LYS A 31 -3.19 16.10 11.67
CA LYS A 31 -4.37 15.25 11.50
C LYS A 31 -4.03 13.76 11.52
N LEU A 32 -2.85 13.41 11.03
CA LEU A 32 -2.38 12.03 10.98
C LEU A 32 -1.58 11.70 12.24
N ILE A 33 -2.13 10.84 13.10
CA ILE A 33 -1.53 10.46 14.39
C ILE A 33 -0.72 9.15 14.34
N GLY A 34 -0.85 8.36 13.29
CA GLY A 34 -0.13 7.10 13.12
C GLY A 34 -0.38 6.47 11.76
N ILE A 35 0.54 5.61 11.33
CA ILE A 35 0.44 4.89 10.04
C ILE A 35 0.82 3.42 10.23
N ALA A 36 0.05 2.51 9.63
CA ALA A 36 0.41 1.12 9.40
C ALA A 36 0.45 0.91 7.90
N PHE A 37 1.58 0.45 7.35
CA PHE A 37 1.77 0.38 5.91
C PHE A 37 2.51 -0.88 5.47
N ALA A 38 2.27 -1.25 4.21
CA ALA A 38 3.10 -2.14 3.43
C ALA A 38 3.61 -1.38 2.20
N ALA A 39 4.92 -1.37 1.98
CA ALA A 39 5.54 -0.70 0.85
C ALA A 39 6.33 -1.71 0.01
N MET A 40 6.19 -1.63 -1.31
CA MET A 40 6.94 -2.45 -2.27
C MET A 40 8.09 -1.64 -2.85
N TYR A 41 9.28 -2.24 -2.88
CA TYR A 41 10.49 -1.64 -3.43
C TYR A 41 10.97 -2.43 -4.65
N LYS A 42 11.47 -1.69 -5.64
CA LYS A 42 11.93 -2.26 -6.91
C LYS A 42 13.40 -2.67 -6.90
N LYS A 43 14.25 -1.90 -6.23
CA LYS A 43 15.71 -2.06 -6.22
C LYS A 43 16.24 -2.03 -4.78
N PRO A 44 17.38 -2.69 -4.49
CA PRO A 44 18.24 -3.50 -5.39
C PRO A 44 17.68 -4.87 -5.76
N ARG A 45 16.69 -5.39 -5.02
CA ARG A 45 15.87 -6.55 -5.37
C ARG A 45 14.41 -6.21 -5.08
N ARG A 46 13.47 -6.84 -5.77
CA ARG A 46 12.05 -6.73 -5.41
C ARG A 46 11.87 -7.21 -3.98
N SER A 47 11.41 -6.31 -3.13
CA SER A 47 11.15 -6.58 -1.72
C SER A 47 9.90 -5.81 -1.29
N TYR A 48 9.33 -6.23 -0.18
CA TYR A 48 8.33 -5.42 0.51
C TYR A 48 8.72 -5.31 1.97
N VAL A 49 8.24 -4.26 2.61
CA VAL A 49 8.37 -4.06 4.06
C VAL A 49 6.99 -3.75 4.62
N THR A 50 6.80 -4.12 5.88
CA THR A 50 5.63 -3.72 6.66
C THR A 50 6.09 -3.06 7.94
N ASN A 51 5.49 -1.92 8.31
CA ASN A 51 5.85 -1.23 9.53
C ASN A 51 4.67 -0.44 10.10
N THR A 52 4.79 -0.05 11.36
CA THR A 52 3.89 0.85 12.07
C THR A 52 4.65 2.02 12.68
N ALA A 53 4.02 3.19 12.73
CA ALA A 53 4.59 4.42 13.29
C ALA A 53 3.53 5.25 14.03
N GLY A 54 3.97 6.13 14.93
CA GLY A 54 3.10 7.00 15.72
C GLY A 54 2.22 6.21 16.69
N GLU A 55 0.96 6.58 16.81
CA GLU A 55 0.01 5.94 17.72
C GLU A 55 -0.20 4.44 17.43
N LEU A 56 -0.06 4.03 16.18
CA LEU A 56 -0.14 2.61 15.80
C LEU A 56 1.08 1.80 16.23
N HIS A 57 2.23 2.44 16.45
CA HIS A 57 3.37 1.77 17.07
C HIS A 57 3.16 1.59 18.59
N ARG A 58 2.49 2.55 19.23
CA ARG A 58 2.23 2.55 20.69
C ARG A 58 1.14 1.58 21.11
N ASN A 59 0.18 1.29 20.22
CA ASN A 59 -0.95 0.40 20.50
C ASN A 59 -1.05 -0.73 19.47
N ALA A 60 -0.50 -1.88 19.81
CA ALA A 60 -0.48 -3.06 18.94
C ALA A 60 -1.89 -3.55 18.56
N THR A 61 -2.87 -3.49 19.49
CA THR A 61 -4.25 -3.89 19.22
C THR A 61 -4.88 -3.02 18.13
N PHE A 62 -4.64 -1.71 18.21
CA PHE A 62 -5.16 -0.77 17.22
C PHE A 62 -4.52 -0.97 15.84
N ALA A 63 -3.20 -1.23 15.79
CA ALA A 63 -2.51 -1.59 14.55
C ALA A 63 -3.04 -2.88 13.90
N VAL A 64 -3.26 -3.93 14.71
CA VAL A 64 -3.86 -5.18 14.22
C VAL A 64 -5.27 -4.94 13.67
N GLY A 65 -6.10 -4.17 14.39
CA GLY A 65 -7.44 -3.80 13.92
C GLY A 65 -7.42 -3.12 12.55
N MET A 66 -6.53 -2.15 12.34
CA MET A 66 -6.38 -1.48 11.04
C MET A 66 -5.96 -2.44 9.93
N LEU A 67 -5.03 -3.36 10.20
CA LEU A 67 -4.59 -4.36 9.23
C LEU A 67 -5.74 -5.31 8.85
N LEU A 68 -6.53 -5.77 9.82
CA LEU A 68 -7.68 -6.64 9.56
C LEU A 68 -8.73 -5.95 8.67
N VAL A 69 -9.01 -4.66 8.91
CA VAL A 69 -9.91 -3.88 8.05
C VAL A 69 -9.36 -3.76 6.63
N LEU A 70 -8.05 -3.51 6.47
CA LEU A 70 -7.42 -3.47 5.15
C LEU A 70 -7.55 -4.82 4.42
N VAL A 71 -7.25 -5.93 5.10
CA VAL A 71 -7.40 -7.29 4.55
C VAL A 71 -8.84 -7.53 4.11
N ALA A 72 -9.83 -7.21 4.95
CA ALA A 72 -11.24 -7.38 4.61
C ALA A 72 -11.63 -6.58 3.35
N LYS A 73 -11.14 -5.34 3.21
CA LYS A 73 -11.40 -4.51 2.02
C LYS A 73 -10.76 -5.09 0.76
N LEU A 74 -9.52 -5.54 0.82
CA LEU A 74 -8.82 -6.14 -0.32
C LEU A 74 -9.47 -7.47 -0.74
N LEU A 75 -9.84 -8.32 0.22
CA LEU A 75 -10.57 -9.56 -0.06
C LEU A 75 -11.90 -9.29 -0.76
N ARG A 76 -12.67 -8.30 -0.31
CA ARG A 76 -13.91 -7.89 -1.01
C ARG A 76 -13.65 -7.46 -2.45
N GLN A 77 -12.57 -6.70 -2.72
CA GLN A 77 -12.22 -6.29 -4.08
C GLN A 77 -11.86 -7.47 -4.98
N ILE A 78 -11.19 -8.49 -4.43
CA ILE A 78 -10.85 -9.72 -5.16
C ILE A 78 -12.13 -10.49 -5.50
N ILE A 79 -13.01 -10.69 -4.51
CA ILE A 79 -14.26 -11.42 -4.68
C ILE A 79 -15.16 -10.70 -5.70
N SER A 80 -15.30 -9.38 -5.60
CA SER A 80 -16.14 -8.59 -6.52
C SER A 80 -15.62 -8.56 -7.97
N LYS A 81 -14.34 -8.87 -8.19
CA LYS A 81 -13.71 -8.88 -9.51
C LYS A 81 -13.59 -10.28 -10.12
N SER A 82 -13.91 -11.34 -9.38
CA SER A 82 -13.95 -12.68 -9.96
C SER A 82 -15.25 -12.85 -10.75
N PRO A 83 -15.21 -13.02 -12.08
CA PRO A 83 -16.38 -13.53 -12.78
C PRO A 83 -16.61 -14.95 -12.28
N ILE A 84 -17.81 -15.20 -11.75
CA ILE A 84 -18.30 -16.57 -11.60
C ILE A 84 -18.50 -17.05 -13.04
N ASN A 85 -17.48 -17.68 -13.61
CA ASN A 85 -17.65 -18.52 -14.79
C ASN A 85 -18.09 -19.88 -14.27
N ASP A 86 -19.41 -20.07 -14.20
CA ASP A 86 -20.04 -21.39 -14.30
C ASP A 86 -20.19 -21.76 -15.78
#